data_AF-A0A1G4G4X0-F1
#
_entry.id   AF-A0A1G4G4X0-F1
#
_cell.length_a   1.000
_cell.length_b   1.000
_cell.length_c   1.000
_cell.angle_alpha   90.00
_cell.angle_beta   90.00
_cell.angle_gamma   90.00
#
_symmetry.space_group_name_H-M   'P 1'
#
loop_
_entity.id
_entity.type
_entity.pdbx_description
1 polymer ?
#
loop_
_entity_poly.entity_id
_entity_poly.type
_entity_poly.pdbx_seq_one_letter_code
_entity_poly.pdbx_strand_id
1 'polypeptide(L)'
;MKVINDLKADTITKNVKEHVESTADLTTDDSTSYTKLKEHVHSHTASVVPHEELPNVLPWVHTAISNAKRQLLGVYYKVKPEYLQYYLNQFCYKFNRRYFGENQFDRLLIAAVSCAPDFKSRIYNRNYCG
;
A
#
# COMPACT_ATOMS: atom_id res chain seq x y z
N MET A 1 -1.10 -0.85 1.97
CA MET A 1 -0.68 0.31 1.15
C MET A 1 -1.91 1.13 0.81
N LYS A 2 -1.78 2.46 0.79
CA LYS A 2 -2.89 3.39 0.54
C LYS A 2 -2.47 4.37 -0.56
N VAL A 3 -3.34 4.57 -1.56
CA VAL A 3 -3.17 5.62 -2.57
C VAL A 3 -3.49 6.95 -1.92
N ILE A 4 -2.56 7.88 -2.04
CA ILE A 4 -2.69 9.27 -1.59
C ILE A 4 -2.58 10.20 -2.79
N ASN A 5 -3.24 11.35 -2.71
CA ASN A 5 -3.32 12.29 -3.83
C ASN A 5 -2.03 13.11 -4.02
N ASP A 6 -1.31 13.36 -2.93
CA ASP A 6 -0.06 14.12 -2.94
C ASP A 6 0.83 13.69 -1.76
N LEU A 7 2.08 14.15 -1.79
CA LEU A 7 3.09 13.91 -0.75
C LEU A 7 3.14 15.05 0.28
N LYS A 8 2.08 15.85 0.44
CA LYS A 8 2.11 16.94 1.43
C LYS A 8 2.04 16.36 2.84
N ALA A 9 2.69 17.05 3.78
CA ALA A 9 2.73 16.64 5.18
C ALA A 9 1.31 16.45 5.76
N ASP A 10 0.36 17.33 5.43
CA ASP A 10 -1.01 17.23 5.93
C ASP A 10 -1.74 15.97 5.42
N THR A 11 -1.57 15.64 4.13
CA THR A 11 -2.15 14.45 3.51
C THR A 11 -1.60 13.18 4.16
N ILE A 12 -0.29 13.10 4.33
CA ILE A 12 0.37 11.94 4.94
C ILE A 12 0.00 11.82 6.43
N THR A 13 0.07 12.92 7.18
CA THR A 13 -0.27 12.93 8.61
C THR A 13 -1.70 12.46 8.84
N LYS A 14 -2.65 12.92 8.02
CA LYS A 14 -4.04 12.44 8.09
C LYS A 14 -4.12 10.93 7.84
N ASN A 15 -3.45 10.43 6.80
CA ASN A 15 -3.46 8.99 6.49
C ASN A 15 -2.82 8.15 7.60
N VAL A 16 -1.72 8.61 8.19
CA VAL A 16 -1.06 7.93 9.31
C VAL A 16 -2.00 7.90 10.53
N LYS A 17 -2.64 9.02 10.87
CA LYS A 17 -3.62 9.10 11.98
C LYS A 17 -4.78 8.12 11.85
N GLU A 18 -5.22 7.86 10.63
CA GLU A 18 -6.35 6.96 10.36
C GLU A 18 -5.97 5.46 10.39
N HIS A 19 -4.70 5.11 10.16
CA HIS A 19 -4.30 3.73 9.87
C HIS A 19 -3.14 3.19 10.73
N VAL A 20 -2.51 4.02 11.56
CA VAL A 20 -1.40 3.65 12.42
C VAL A 20 -1.78 3.94 13.86
N GLU A 21 -1.52 2.99 14.76
CA GLU A 21 -1.79 3.17 16.18
C GLU A 21 -0.84 4.21 16.80
N SER A 22 -1.33 4.99 17.77
CA SER A 22 -0.51 6.00 18.45
C SER A 22 0.64 5.40 19.27
N THR A 23 0.60 4.10 19.55
CA THR A 23 1.65 3.33 20.22
C THR A 23 2.74 2.84 19.27
N ALA A 24 2.61 3.06 17.97
CA ALA A 24 3.55 2.56 16.98
C ALA A 24 4.90 3.31 17.02
N ASP A 25 5.96 2.59 16.66
CA ASP A 25 7.29 3.13 16.40
C ASP A 25 7.50 3.22 14.88
N LEU A 26 7.83 4.41 14.39
CA LEU A 26 8.03 4.67 12.97
C LEU A 26 9.50 4.92 12.63
N THR A 27 10.00 4.20 11.63
CA THR A 27 11.27 4.51 10.96
C THR A 27 11.00 4.98 9.54
N THR A 28 11.46 6.17 9.18
CA THR A 28 11.25 6.76 7.84
C THR A 28 12.53 7.35 7.27
N ASP A 29 12.52 7.65 5.96
CA ASP A 29 13.49 8.60 5.42
C ASP A 29 13.26 10.01 6.00
N ASP A 30 14.19 10.94 5.75
CA ASP A 30 14.13 12.33 6.22
C ASP A 30 13.33 13.26 5.28
N SER A 31 12.23 12.77 4.70
CA SER A 31 11.35 13.62 3.90
C SER A 31 10.66 14.69 4.75
N THR A 32 10.58 15.91 4.21
CA THR A 32 9.82 17.04 4.81
C THR A 32 8.34 16.72 5.00
N SER A 33 7.84 15.70 4.30
CA SER A 33 6.48 15.19 4.40
C SER A 33 6.16 14.52 5.74
N TYR A 34 7.19 14.10 6.50
CA TYR A 34 7.02 13.34 7.75
C TYR A 34 7.21 14.18 9.02
N THR A 35 7.40 15.49 8.88
CA THR A 35 7.71 16.43 9.97
C THR A 35 6.70 16.44 11.12
N LYS A 36 5.43 16.11 10.86
CA LYS A 36 4.33 16.13 11.85
C LYS A 36 4.00 14.75 12.46
N LEU A 37 4.71 13.68 12.08
CA LEU A 37 4.35 12.32 12.51
C LEU A 37 4.61 12.08 13.99
N LYS A 38 5.70 12.63 14.53
CA LYS A 38 6.08 12.51 15.95
C LYS A 38 5.00 13.00 16.93
N GLU A 39 4.12 13.90 16.49
CA GLU A 39 3.00 14.39 17.32
C GLU A 39 1.91 13.35 17.56
N HIS A 40 1.90 12.27 16.77
CA HIS A 40 0.83 11.26 16.79
C HIS A 40 1.28 9.87 17.27
N VAL A 41 2.53 9.50 17.03
CA VAL A 41 3.06 8.16 17.33
C VAL A 41 4.01 8.17 18.51
N HIS A 42 4.26 7.00 19.10
CA HIS A 42 5.11 6.86 20.27
C HIS A 42 6.55 7.32 19.99
N SER A 43 7.10 6.84 18.87
CA SER A 43 8.41 7.28 18.39
C SER A 43 8.44 7.43 16.87
N HIS A 44 9.23 8.39 16.42
CA HIS A 44 9.50 8.59 15.00
C HIS A 44 10.99 8.87 14.82
N THR A 45 11.67 7.91 14.20
CA THR A 45 13.08 7.98 13.81
C THR A 45 13.16 8.27 12.31
N ALA A 46 13.44 9.53 11.98
CA ALA A 46 13.79 9.94 10.63
C ALA A 46 15.30 9.83 10.42
N SER A 47 15.73 9.37 9.26
CA SER A 47 17.16 9.29 8.93
C SER A 47 17.40 9.69 7.47
N VAL A 48 18.45 10.49 7.26
CA VAL A 48 19.01 10.67 5.92
C VAL A 48 19.80 9.41 5.64
N VAL A 49 19.26 8.56 4.75
CA VAL A 49 19.88 7.26 4.46
C VAL A 49 20.63 7.35 3.14
N PRO A 50 21.98 7.24 3.14
CA PRO A 50 22.75 7.09 1.91
C PRO A 50 22.30 5.87 1.12
N HIS A 51 22.42 5.90 -0.21
CA HIS A 51 21.92 4.81 -1.06
C HIS A 51 22.49 3.43 -0.67
N GLU A 52 23.76 3.40 -0.27
CA GLU A 52 24.49 2.20 0.15
C GLU A 52 23.96 1.59 1.46
N GLU A 53 23.34 2.40 2.32
CA GLU A 53 22.81 1.98 3.63
C GLU A 53 21.30 1.73 3.62
N LEU A 54 20.60 2.10 2.54
CA LEU A 54 19.16 1.86 2.37
C LEU A 54 18.72 0.41 2.65
N PRO A 55 19.45 -0.63 2.20
CA PRO A 55 19.10 -2.01 2.52
C PRO A 55 19.20 -2.33 4.01
N ASN A 56 20.00 -1.60 4.78
CA ASN A 56 20.19 -1.84 6.21
C ASN A 56 19.15 -1.09 7.05
N VAL A 57 18.81 0.15 6.67
CA VAL A 57 17.91 1.01 7.45
C VAL A 57 16.43 0.76 7.09
N LEU A 58 16.11 0.54 5.81
CA LEU A 58 14.74 0.33 5.32
C LEU A 58 14.62 -0.91 4.41
N PRO A 59 15.10 -2.10 4.86
CA PRO A 59 15.21 -3.30 4.01
C PRO A 59 13.89 -3.67 3.32
N TRP A 60 12.81 -3.72 4.10
CA TRP A 60 11.53 -4.21 3.62
C TRP A 60 10.81 -3.23 2.69
N VAL A 61 11.07 -1.93 2.81
CA VAL A 61 10.40 -0.89 2.02
C VAL A 61 10.80 -1.03 0.56
N HIS A 62 12.11 -1.11 0.27
CA HIS A 62 12.61 -1.26 -1.10
C HIS A 62 12.16 -2.59 -1.73
N THR A 63 12.20 -3.68 -0.98
CA THR A 63 11.71 -4.99 -1.47
C THR A 63 10.22 -4.94 -1.78
N ALA A 64 9.40 -4.34 -0.90
CA ALA A 64 7.97 -4.21 -1.13
C ALA A 64 7.67 -3.35 -2.37
N ILE A 65 8.36 -2.22 -2.53
CA ILE A 65 8.21 -1.34 -3.71
C ILE A 65 8.62 -2.06 -4.99
N SER A 66 9.77 -2.75 -5.00
CA SER A 66 10.27 -3.49 -6.15
C SER A 66 9.29 -4.59 -6.59
N ASN A 67 8.78 -5.36 -5.61
CA ASN A 67 7.80 -6.41 -5.88
C ASN A 67 6.46 -5.86 -6.37
N ALA A 68 6.00 -4.73 -5.81
CA ALA A 68 4.78 -4.07 -6.26
C ALA A 68 4.91 -3.61 -7.73
N LYS A 69 6.04 -2.98 -8.10
CA LYS A 69 6.34 -2.60 -9.49
C LYS A 69 6.35 -3.82 -10.41
N ARG A 70 7.02 -4.91 -10.01
CA ARG A 70 7.09 -6.14 -10.80
C ARG A 70 5.71 -6.76 -11.01
N GLN A 71 4.86 -6.79 -9.99
CA GLN A 71 3.48 -7.27 -10.11
C GLN A 71 2.67 -6.39 -11.07
N LEU A 72 2.75 -5.07 -10.93
CA LEU A 72 2.02 -4.13 -11.79
C LEU A 72 2.37 -4.32 -13.27
N LEU A 73 3.66 -4.47 -13.57
CA LEU A 73 4.16 -4.68 -14.94
C LEU A 73 3.87 -6.08 -15.49
N GLY A 74 3.88 -7.10 -14.63
CA GLY A 74 3.72 -8.50 -15.06
C GLY A 74 2.27 -8.98 -15.19
N VAL A 75 1.36 -8.41 -14.40
CA VAL A 75 -0.05 -8.88 -14.33
C VAL A 75 -0.97 -8.06 -15.21
N TYR A 76 -0.76 -6.75 -15.33
CA TYR A 76 -1.70 -5.86 -16.01
C TYR A 76 -1.12 -5.32 -17.30
N TYR A 77 -1.89 -5.44 -18.39
CA TYR A 77 -1.51 -4.88 -19.69
C TYR A 77 -1.53 -3.34 -19.71
N LYS A 78 -2.52 -2.72 -19.03
CA LYS A 78 -2.64 -1.26 -18.89
C LYS A 78 -3.09 -0.92 -17.47
N VAL A 79 -2.20 -0.28 -16.71
CA VAL A 79 -2.51 0.23 -15.37
C VAL A 79 -3.26 1.55 -15.52
N LYS A 80 -4.48 1.62 -14.97
CA LYS A 80 -5.27 2.86 -14.95
C LYS A 80 -5.28 3.49 -13.55
N PRO A 81 -5.12 4.82 -13.42
CA PRO A 81 -5.11 5.49 -12.12
C PRO A 81 -6.36 5.23 -11.28
N GLU A 82 -7.54 5.13 -11.90
CA GLU A 82 -8.81 4.90 -11.18
C GLU A 82 -8.86 3.56 -10.43
N TYR A 83 -8.00 2.60 -10.79
CA TYR A 83 -7.94 1.28 -10.17
C TYR A 83 -6.70 1.08 -9.29
N LEU A 84 -5.88 2.11 -9.08
CA LEU A 84 -4.59 1.99 -8.41
C LEU A 84 -4.72 1.39 -7.00
N GLN A 85 -5.74 1.80 -6.23
CA GLN A 85 -5.98 1.24 -4.91
C GLN A 85 -6.30 -0.26 -4.96
N TYR A 86 -7.04 -0.72 -5.97
CA TYR A 86 -7.37 -2.14 -6.13
C TYR A 86 -6.13 -2.96 -6.51
N TYR A 87 -5.26 -2.42 -7.39
CA TYR A 87 -4.00 -3.08 -7.71
C TYR A 87 -3.10 -3.21 -6.48
N LEU A 88 -2.98 -2.16 -5.68
CA LEU A 88 -2.22 -2.18 -4.43
C LEU A 88 -2.86 -3.09 -3.37
N ASN A 89 -4.18 -3.18 -3.30
CA ASN A 89 -4.88 -4.11 -2.42
C ASN A 89 -4.57 -5.56 -2.80
N GLN A 90 -4.61 -5.90 -4.10
CA GLN A 90 -4.25 -7.24 -4.58
C GLN A 90 -2.79 -7.56 -4.25
N PHE A 91 -1.87 -6.60 -4.44
CA PHE A 91 -0.48 -6.75 -4.03
C PHE A 91 -0.36 -7.01 -2.52
N CYS A 92 -0.96 -6.17 -1.68
CA CYS A 92 -0.91 -6.34 -0.22
C CYS A 92 -1.48 -7.68 0.23
N TYR A 93 -2.60 -8.12 -0.37
CA TYR A 93 -3.22 -9.40 -0.07
C TYR A 93 -2.24 -10.56 -0.34
N LYS A 94 -1.65 -10.60 -1.54
CA LYS A 94 -0.68 -11.64 -1.93
C LYS A 94 0.60 -11.55 -1.12
N PHE A 95 1.18 -10.35 -0.98
CA PHE A 95 2.44 -10.14 -0.29
C PHE A 95 2.37 -10.55 1.19
N ASN A 96 1.29 -10.20 1.88
CA ASN A 96 1.11 -10.52 3.31
C ASN A 96 0.71 -11.99 3.54
N ARG A 97 0.23 -12.71 2.51
CA ARG A 97 -0.18 -14.12 2.60
C ARG A 97 0.69 -15.06 1.76
N ARG A 98 1.87 -14.60 1.33
CA ARG A 98 2.75 -15.35 0.42
C ARG A 98 3.17 -16.73 0.93
N TYR A 99 3.24 -16.91 2.25
CA TYR A 99 3.61 -18.17 2.89
C TYR A 99 2.45 -19.09 3.23
N PHE A 100 1.24 -18.80 2.75
CA PHE A 100 0.05 -19.61 3.06
C PHE A 100 -0.03 -20.89 2.23
N GLY A 101 0.86 -21.08 1.25
CA GLY A 101 0.88 -22.26 0.37
C GLY A 101 -0.46 -22.47 -0.33
N GLU A 102 -0.93 -23.72 -0.33
CA GLU A 102 -2.21 -24.11 -0.96
C GLU A 102 -3.43 -23.44 -0.33
N ASN A 103 -3.34 -22.94 0.91
CA ASN A 103 -4.47 -22.29 1.59
C ASN A 103 -4.79 -20.89 1.03
N GLN A 104 -4.02 -20.36 0.08
CA GLN A 104 -4.24 -19.02 -0.46
C GLN A 104 -5.63 -18.86 -1.10
N PHE A 105 -6.10 -19.89 -1.81
CA PHE A 105 -7.42 -19.88 -2.44
C PHE A 105 -8.53 -19.84 -1.38
N ASP A 106 -8.48 -20.74 -0.39
CA ASP A 106 -9.49 -20.82 0.65
C ASP A 106 -9.56 -19.54 1.48
N ARG A 107 -8.41 -18.93 1.80
CA ARG A 107 -8.38 -17.63 2.48
C ARG A 107 -9.00 -16.52 1.64
N LEU A 108 -8.83 -16.57 0.32
CA LEU A 108 -9.42 -15.57 -0.58
C LEU A 108 -10.93 -15.75 -0.61
N LEU A 109 -11.41 -16.99 -0.66
CA LEU A 109 -12.83 -17.30 -0.60
C LEU A 109 -13.45 -16.78 0.69
N ILE A 110 -12.83 -17.06 1.84
CA ILE A 110 -13.28 -16.55 3.14
C ILE A 110 -13.34 -15.02 3.15
N ALA A 111 -12.30 -14.34 2.65
CA ALA A 111 -12.29 -12.88 2.59
C ALA A 111 -13.40 -12.34 1.67
N ALA A 112 -13.65 -12.98 0.52
CA ALA A 112 -14.67 -12.57 -0.43
C ALA A 112 -16.10 -12.70 0.13
N VAL A 113 -16.37 -13.73 0.94
CA VAL A 113 -17.70 -13.89 1.57
C VAL A 113 -17.86 -13.08 2.86
N SER A 114 -16.76 -12.73 3.52
CA SER A 114 -16.79 -12.00 4.81
C SER A 114 -16.73 -10.48 4.66
N CYS A 115 -16.24 -9.99 3.52
CA CYS A 115 -16.07 -8.56 3.29
C CYS A 115 -17.07 -8.05 2.26
N ALA A 116 -17.77 -6.96 2.58
CA ALA A 116 -18.60 -6.26 1.60
C ALA A 116 -17.69 -5.57 0.55
N PRO A 117 -17.89 -5.81 -0.76
CA PRO A 117 -17.13 -5.12 -1.78
C PRO A 117 -17.53 -3.65 -1.83
N ASP A 118 -16.55 -2.76 -1.71
CA ASP A 118 -16.74 -1.30 -1.94
C ASP A 118 -16.85 -0.98 -3.44
N PHE A 119 -16.45 -1.91 -4.30
CA PHE A 119 -16.58 -1.77 -5.74
C PHE A 119 -18.04 -1.97 -6.15
N LYS A 120 -18.79 -0.88 -6.30
CA LYS A 120 -19.97 -0.86 -7.16
C LYS A 120 -19.46 -1.09 -8.58
N SER A 121 -19.80 -2.22 -9.19
CA SER A 121 -19.50 -2.44 -10.61
C SER A 121 -20.01 -1.23 -11.38
N ARG A 122 -19.10 -0.38 -11.86
CA ARG A 122 -19.40 0.47 -13.01
C ARG A 122 -19.55 -0.54 -14.12
N ILE A 123 -20.79 -0.98 -14.35
CA ILE A 123 -21.13 -1.73 -15.56
C ILE A 123 -20.58 -0.86 -16.67
N TYR A 124 -19.52 -1.31 -17.34
CA TYR A 124 -19.04 -0.67 -18.56
C TYR A 124 -20.29 -0.54 -19.43
N ASN A 125 -20.69 0.70 -19.70
CA ASN A 125 -21.92 1.02 -20.38
C ASN A 125 -22.04 0.09 -21.60
N ARG A 126 -22.96 -0.89 -21.56
CA ARG A 126 -23.18 -1.87 -22.64
C ARG A 126 -23.70 -1.24 -23.94
N ASN A 127 -23.78 0.09 -23.99
CA ASN A 127 -24.33 0.88 -25.08
C ASN A 127 -23.37 1.07 -26.27
N TYR A 128 -22.22 0.38 -26.29
CA TYR A 128 -21.27 0.39 -27.42
C TYR A 128 -20.96 -1.03 -27.94
N CYS A 129 -21.96 -1.90 -27.97
CA CYS A 129 -21.99 -3.01 -28.92
C CYS A 129 -22.98 -2.63 -30.01
N GLY A 130 -22.51 -1.80 -30.95
CA GLY A 130 -23.07 -1.70 -32.30
C GLY A 130 -22.25 -2.58 -33.25
#